data_AF-A0A8X7BN30-F1
#
_entry.id   AF-A0A8X7BN30-F1
#
_cell.length_a   1.000
_cell.length_b   1.000
_cell.length_c   1.000
_cell.angle_alpha   90.00
_cell.angle_beta   90.00
_cell.angle_gamma   90.00
#
_symmetry.space_group_name_H-M   'P 1'
#
loop_
_entity.id
_entity.type
_entity.pdbx_description
1 polymer ?
#
loop_
_entity_poly.entity_id
_entity_poly.type
_entity_poly.pdbx_seq_one_letter_code
_entity_poly.pdbx_strand_id
1 'polypeptide(L)'
;MVKKYTEKYYARHGDPRTVDWLLMESPLNVFILLVVYLFLVKLLGPILMRRSRPYALQNVAKLEKCLFYKIYLGEIIKITEGREFLTIRKPPMDNAVS
;
A
#
# COMPACT_ATOMS: atom_id res chain seq x y z
N MET A 1 -26.48 -23.87 -2.59
CA MET A 1 -27.64 -23.40 -1.82
C MET A 1 -27.35 -22.13 -1.02
N VAL A 2 -26.24 -22.03 -0.27
CA VAL A 2 -25.89 -20.86 0.56
C VAL A 2 -25.66 -19.55 -0.24
N LYS A 3 -24.92 -19.59 -1.36
CA LYS A 3 -24.58 -18.39 -2.16
C LYS A 3 -25.79 -17.52 -2.54
N LYS A 4 -26.91 -18.15 -2.89
CA LYS A 4 -28.13 -17.50 -3.40
C LYS A 4 -28.86 -16.64 -2.36
N TYR A 5 -28.74 -16.97 -1.07
CA TYR A 5 -29.38 -16.22 0.01
C TYR A 5 -28.53 -15.01 0.43
N THR A 6 -27.22 -15.20 0.46
CA THR A 6 -26.28 -14.17 0.90
C THR A 6 -26.19 -13.03 -0.12
N GLU A 7 -26.11 -13.34 -1.42
CA GLU A 7 -26.12 -12.34 -2.50
C GLU A 7 -27.37 -11.46 -2.43
N LYS A 8 -28.55 -12.06 -2.19
CA LYS A 8 -29.82 -11.31 -2.14
C LYS A 8 -29.92 -10.37 -0.93
N TYR A 9 -29.24 -10.70 0.18
CA TYR A 9 -29.21 -9.87 1.38
C TYR A 9 -28.23 -8.70 1.23
N TYR A 10 -27.01 -8.98 0.76
CA TYR A 10 -25.98 -7.96 0.52
C TYR A 10 -26.31 -7.05 -0.65
N ALA A 11 -26.93 -7.55 -1.73
CA ALA A 11 -27.41 -6.71 -2.81
C ALA A 11 -28.56 -5.77 -2.39
N ARG A 12 -29.26 -6.05 -1.28
CA ARG A 12 -30.36 -5.21 -0.77
C ARG A 12 -29.91 -4.16 0.25
N HIS A 13 -28.82 -4.39 0.98
CA HIS A 13 -28.36 -3.51 2.07
C HIS A 13 -26.92 -3.02 1.91
N GLY A 14 -26.16 -3.53 0.94
CA GLY A 14 -24.81 -3.11 0.62
C GLY A 14 -24.80 -1.84 -0.23
N ASP A 15 -23.75 -1.04 -0.07
CA ASP A 15 -23.56 0.18 -0.86
C ASP A 15 -23.26 -0.20 -2.33
N PRO A 16 -24.11 0.21 -3.30
CA PRO A 16 -23.97 -0.18 -4.70
C PRO A 16 -22.66 0.30 -5.34
N ARG A 17 -21.96 1.27 -4.76
CA ARG A 17 -20.68 1.80 -5.27
C ARG A 17 -19.49 0.88 -5.03
N THR A 18 -19.64 -0.10 -4.16
CA THR A 18 -18.55 -0.99 -3.72
C THR A 18 -18.68 -2.41 -4.26
N VAL A 19 -19.72 -2.68 -5.06
CA VAL A 19 -20.05 -4.02 -5.56
C VAL A 19 -18.97 -4.57 -6.48
N ASP A 20 -18.35 -3.73 -7.30
CA ASP A 20 -17.31 -4.14 -8.27
C ASP A 20 -15.91 -4.25 -7.64
N TRP A 21 -15.77 -4.02 -6.34
CA TRP A 21 -14.47 -4.09 -5.69
C TRP A 21 -14.04 -5.53 -5.44
N LEU A 22 -12.77 -5.80 -5.73
CA LEU A 22 -12.14 -7.07 -5.41
C LEU A 22 -12.35 -7.36 -3.91
N LEU A 23 -12.87 -8.56 -3.59
CA LEU A 23 -13.25 -9.05 -2.26
C LEU A 23 -14.62 -8.62 -1.69
N MET A 24 -15.37 -7.71 -2.32
CA MET A 24 -16.65 -7.24 -1.80
C MET A 24 -17.86 -8.08 -2.24
N GLU A 25 -17.69 -8.94 -3.24
CA GLU A 25 -18.76 -9.79 -3.79
C GLU A 25 -19.35 -10.77 -2.76
N SER A 26 -18.52 -11.27 -1.85
CA SER A 26 -18.97 -12.23 -0.85
C SER A 26 -18.08 -12.22 0.38
N PRO A 27 -18.66 -12.21 1.60
CA PRO A 27 -17.89 -12.36 2.84
C PRO A 27 -17.15 -13.70 2.91
N LEU A 28 -17.55 -14.69 2.10
CA LEU A 28 -16.89 -15.97 2.00
C LEU A 28 -15.48 -15.86 1.38
N ASN A 29 -15.28 -14.96 0.41
CA ASN A 29 -13.97 -14.76 -0.21
C ASN A 29 -12.96 -14.20 0.82
N VAL A 30 -13.41 -13.26 1.64
CA VAL A 30 -12.62 -12.70 2.75
C VAL A 30 -12.36 -13.77 3.82
N PHE A 31 -13.36 -14.60 4.14
CA PHE A 31 -13.20 -15.67 5.11
C PHE A 31 -12.18 -16.73 4.67
N ILE A 32 -12.22 -17.14 3.39
CA ILE A 32 -11.23 -18.06 2.83
C ILE A 32 -9.83 -17.44 2.89
N LEU A 33 -9.70 -16.15 2.53
CA LEU A 33 -8.42 -15.44 2.63
C LEU A 33 -7.87 -15.43 4.05
N LEU A 34 -8.72 -15.17 5.05
CA LEU A 34 -8.35 -15.21 6.46
C LEU A 34 -7.89 -16.60 6.90
N VAL A 35 -8.62 -17.65 6.52
CA VAL A 35 -8.26 -19.04 6.85
C VAL A 35 -6.93 -19.41 6.20
N VAL A 36 -6.74 -19.07 4.93
CA VAL A 36 -5.47 -19.29 4.21
C VAL A 36 -4.33 -18.55 4.90
N TYR A 37 -4.52 -17.27 5.24
CA TYR A 37 -3.51 -16.48 5.95
C TYR A 37 -3.13 -17.10 7.30
N LEU A 38 -4.12 -17.47 8.12
CA LEU A 38 -3.88 -18.09 9.42
C LEU A 38 -3.19 -19.45 9.28
N PHE A 39 -3.57 -20.24 8.28
CA PHE A 39 -2.93 -21.51 7.99
C PHE A 39 -1.46 -21.32 7.58
N LEU A 40 -1.18 -20.36 6.70
CA LEU A 40 0.18 -20.02 6.30
C LEU A 40 1.03 -19.58 7.51
N VAL A 41 0.53 -18.66 8.34
CA VAL A 41 1.29 -18.14 9.49
C VAL A 41 1.51 -19.23 10.55
N LYS A 42 0.46 -19.99 10.90
CA LYS A 42 0.53 -20.96 12.00
C LYS A 42 1.18 -22.29 11.63
N LEU A 43 1.06 -22.74 10.39
CA LEU A 43 1.65 -24.03 9.99
C LEU A 43 2.92 -23.85 9.20
N LEU A 44 2.92 -23.03 8.14
CA LEU A 44 4.14 -22.83 7.35
C LEU A 44 5.19 -22.04 8.14
N GLY A 45 4.79 -21.06 8.95
CA GLY A 45 5.69 -20.29 9.81
C GLY A 45 6.64 -21.18 10.64
N PRO A 46 6.13 -22.02 11.55
CA PRO A 46 6.98 -22.87 12.39
C PRO A 46 7.67 -24.00 11.63
N ILE A 47 7.07 -24.57 10.57
CA ILE A 47 7.73 -25.61 9.75
C ILE A 47 8.98 -25.03 9.06
N LEU A 48 8.86 -23.82 8.52
CA LEU A 48 9.95 -23.12 7.85
C LEU A 48 11.03 -22.69 8.86
N MET A 49 10.64 -22.24 10.06
CA MET A 49 11.56 -21.85 11.13
C MET A 49 12.21 -23.02 11.88
N ARG A 50 11.70 -24.26 11.75
CA ARG A 50 12.25 -25.44 12.44
C ARG A 50 13.60 -25.88 11.88
N ARG A 51 13.92 -25.56 10.63
CA ARG A 51 15.16 -26.02 9.94
C ARG A 51 16.09 -24.90 9.48
N SER A 52 15.78 -23.65 9.80
CA SER A 52 16.54 -22.47 9.37
C SER A 52 16.87 -21.55 10.56
N ARG A 53 18.08 -20.96 10.56
CA ARG A 53 18.44 -19.89 11.49
C ARG A 53 17.44 -18.74 11.33
N PRO A 54 17.10 -17.99 12.41
CA PRO A 54 16.15 -16.89 12.34
C PRO A 54 16.52 -15.97 11.16
N TYR A 55 15.54 -15.72 10.30
CA TYR A 55 15.73 -14.90 9.11
C TYR A 55 16.36 -13.56 9.52
N ALA A 56 17.47 -13.18 8.91
CA ALA A 56 18.06 -11.87 9.09
C ALA A 56 17.22 -10.83 8.31
N LEU A 57 16.01 -10.54 8.83
CA LEU A 57 15.09 -9.54 8.26
C LEU A 57 15.67 -8.11 8.25
N GLN A 58 16.86 -7.91 8.83
CA GLN A 58 17.59 -6.65 8.77
C GLN A 58 17.77 -6.17 7.32
N ASN A 59 18.06 -7.07 6.39
CA ASN A 59 18.28 -6.68 5.00
C ASN A 59 16.98 -6.34 4.27
N VAL A 60 15.88 -7.06 4.58
CA VAL A 60 14.55 -6.79 4.01
C VAL A 60 13.99 -5.47 4.56
N ALA A 61 14.06 -5.26 5.87
CA ALA A 61 13.62 -4.02 6.50
C ALA A 61 14.46 -2.80 6.10
N LYS A 62 15.77 -2.99 5.84
CA LYS A 62 16.62 -1.94 5.26
C LYS A 62 16.24 -1.65 3.82
N LEU A 63 15.90 -2.67 3.03
CA LEU A 63 15.54 -2.52 1.61
C LEU A 63 14.23 -1.74 1.44
N GLU A 64 13.19 -2.07 2.22
CA GLU A 64 11.92 -1.33 2.27
C GLU A 64 12.16 0.17 2.51
N LYS A 65 12.94 0.49 3.53
CA LYS A 65 13.27 1.88 3.91
C LYS A 65 14.16 2.57 2.87
N CYS A 66 15.09 1.83 2.25
CA CYS A 66 16.01 2.38 1.25
C CYS A 66 15.30 2.69 -0.07
N LEU A 67 14.43 1.80 -0.55
CA LEU A 67 13.61 2.03 -1.74
C LEU A 67 12.69 3.24 -1.55
N PHE A 68 12.02 3.31 -0.41
CA PHE A 68 11.21 4.46 -0.04
C PHE A 68 12.08 5.73 -0.04
N TYR A 69 13.19 5.78 0.72
CA TYR A 69 14.05 6.96 0.78
C TYR A 69 14.58 7.40 -0.59
N LYS A 70 14.93 6.46 -1.49
CA LYS A 70 15.36 6.78 -2.87
C LYS A 70 14.27 7.47 -3.69
N ILE A 71 13.01 7.05 -3.56
CA ILE A 71 11.88 7.68 -4.24
C ILE A 71 11.67 9.11 -3.72
N TYR A 72 11.66 9.27 -2.39
CA TYR A 72 11.49 10.59 -1.76
C TYR A 72 12.65 11.54 -2.10
N LEU A 73 13.88 11.05 -2.12
CA LEU A 73 15.04 11.86 -2.48
C LEU A 73 15.00 12.29 -3.95
N GLY A 74 14.60 11.39 -4.86
CA GLY A 74 14.44 11.70 -6.27
C GLY A 74 13.41 12.79 -6.53
N GLU A 75 12.29 12.78 -5.82
CA GLU A 75 11.28 13.83 -5.90
C GLU A 75 11.77 15.16 -5.31
N ILE A 76 12.49 15.14 -4.18
CA ILE A 76 13.07 16.35 -3.57
C ILE A 76 14.15 16.97 -4.46
N ILE A 77 15.01 16.18 -5.09
CA ILE A 77 16.05 16.67 -6.01
C ILE A 77 15.41 17.36 -7.22
N LYS A 78 14.39 16.76 -7.83
CA LYS A 78 13.62 17.40 -8.92
C LYS A 78 12.98 18.72 -8.48
N ILE A 79 12.41 18.76 -7.27
CA ILE A 79 11.82 20.00 -6.72
C ILE A 79 12.90 21.06 -6.45
N THR A 80 14.08 20.65 -6.01
CA THR A 80 15.20 21.56 -5.71
C THR A 80 15.77 22.17 -6.99
N GLU A 81 15.98 21.35 -8.01
CA GLU A 81 16.43 21.78 -9.34
C GLU A 81 15.38 22.67 -10.04
N GLY A 82 14.09 22.35 -9.89
CA GLY A 82 12.98 23.20 -10.32
C GLY A 82 12.85 24.53 -9.55
N ARG A 83 13.35 24.60 -8.31
CA ARG A 83 13.36 25.83 -7.49
C ARG A 83 14.53 26.75 -7.84
N GLU A 84 15.71 26.22 -8.17
CA GLU A 84 16.83 27.02 -8.70
C GLU A 84 16.47 27.71 -10.02
N PHE A 85 15.62 27.11 -10.85
CA PHE A 85 15.15 27.73 -12.09
C PHE A 85 14.24 28.96 -11.85
N LEU A 86 13.53 29.00 -10.72
CA LEU A 86 12.65 30.12 -10.36
C LEU A 86 13.38 31.27 -9.66
N THR A 87 14.59 31.06 -9.12
CA THR A 87 15.40 32.15 -8.55
C THR A 87 16.13 32.95 -9.63
N ILE A 88 16.59 32.31 -10.71
CA ILE A 88 17.26 32.97 -11.85
C ILE A 88 16.26 33.85 -12.66
N ARG A 89 14.96 33.53 -12.61
CA ARG A 89 13.88 34.25 -13.33
C ARG A 89 13.08 35.20 -12.44
N LYS A 90 13.53 35.50 -11.20
CA LYS A 90 12.88 36.54 -10.40
C LYS A 90 13.33 37.91 -10.94
N PRO A 91 12.44 38.72 -11.56
CA PRO A 91 12.83 40.06 -11.99
C PRO A 91 13.24 40.90 -10.77
N PRO A 92 14.15 41.87 -10.93
CA PRO A 92 14.55 42.76 -9.84
C PRO A 92 13.30 43.40 -9.23
N MET A 93 13.18 43.32 -7.91
CA MET A 93 12.17 44.06 -7.14
C MET A 93 12.69 45.48 -6.93
N ASP A 94 12.66 46.29 -7.98
CA ASP A 94 12.96 47.72 -7.91
C ASP A 94 11.71 48.61 -7.98
N ASN A 95 10.52 48.07 -8.34
CA ASN A 95 9.36 48.92 -8.65
C ASN A 95 8.03 48.45 -8.01
N ALA A 96 8.05 47.96 -6.77
CA ALA A 96 6.84 47.58 -6.04
C ALA A 96 6.73 48.26 -4.66
N VAL A 97 7.02 49.57 -4.61
CA VAL A 97 6.53 50.47 -3.57
C VAL A 97 6.23 51.81 -4.24
N SER A 98 4.95 52.02 -4.55
CA SER A 98 4.31 53.33 -4.73
C SER A 98 3.00 53.31 -3.97
#